data_AF-A0A822C424-F1
#
_entry.id   AF-A0A822C424-F1
#
_cell.length_a   1.000
_cell.length_b   1.000
_cell.length_c   1.000
_cell.angle_alpha   90.00
_cell.angle_beta   90.00
_cell.angle_gamma   90.00
#
_symmetry.space_group_name_H-M   'P 1'
#
loop_
_entity.id
_entity.type
_entity.pdbx_description
1 polymer ?
#
loop_
_entity_poly.entity_id
_entity_poly.type
_entity_poly.pdbx_seq_one_letter_code
_entity_poly.pdbx_strand_id
1 'polypeptide(L)'
;GELVRRVDPKKRTFGQFVRDEIANPLQIEFYIGLPSEPEYRVSPIETRLNNIDIVDESVISQSSPFNDYRLHQAEIPAADGITNARSIARLYASLIGDLEHGKHKRFLNEEVLKQAIKSNTPENEIDITFGTPTKFGMDVLLYDNMITSLEFDVFEHSGNVIHY
;
A
#
# COMPACT_ATOMS: atom_id res chain seq x y z
N GLY A 1 4.33 -5.90 10.24
CA GLY A 1 3.56 -5.66 11.49
C GLY A 1 4.35 -5.98 12.75
N GLU A 2 4.58 -7.27 13.05
CA GLU A 2 5.12 -7.71 14.35
C GLU A 2 6.52 -7.17 14.68
N LEU A 3 7.40 -7.03 13.68
CA LEU A 3 8.74 -6.44 13.90
C LEU A 3 8.64 -5.02 14.45
N VAL A 4 7.83 -4.16 13.83
CA VAL A 4 7.58 -2.78 14.29
C VAL A 4 7.04 -2.78 15.71
N ARG A 5 6.04 -3.61 16.02
CA ARG A 5 5.47 -3.72 17.38
C ARG A 5 6.53 -4.09 18.43
N ARG A 6 7.49 -4.93 18.07
CA ARG A 6 8.58 -5.35 18.97
C ARG A 6 9.61 -4.26 19.18
N VAL A 7 9.99 -3.53 18.13
CA VAL A 7 11.07 -2.53 18.21
C VAL A 7 10.58 -1.13 18.58
N ASP A 8 9.30 -0.81 18.38
CA ASP A 8 8.72 0.48 18.77
C ASP A 8 8.82 0.65 20.30
N PRO A 9 9.49 1.70 20.80
CA PRO A 9 9.63 1.94 22.24
C PRO A 9 8.26 2.14 22.92
N LYS A 10 7.29 2.71 22.20
CA LYS A 10 5.93 2.94 22.71
C LYS A 10 5.04 1.69 22.66
N LYS A 11 5.52 0.58 22.06
CA LYS A 11 4.77 -0.68 21.89
C LYS A 11 3.40 -0.48 21.23
N ARG A 12 3.29 0.49 20.33
CA ARG A 12 2.06 0.76 19.59
C ARG A 12 1.69 -0.39 18.68
N THR A 13 0.42 -0.46 18.32
CA THR A 13 -0.03 -1.31 17.22
C THR A 13 0.59 -0.82 15.90
N PHE A 14 0.54 -1.64 14.85
CA PHE A 14 1.12 -1.25 13.57
C PHE A 14 0.35 -0.08 12.95
N GLY A 15 -0.99 -0.12 13.04
CA GLY A 15 -1.85 0.96 12.57
C GLY A 15 -1.60 2.28 13.30
N GLN A 16 -1.40 2.25 14.62
CA GLN A 16 -1.03 3.43 15.39
C GLN A 16 0.35 3.97 15.00
N PHE A 17 1.34 3.09 14.81
CA PHE A 17 2.65 3.50 14.32
C PHE A 17 2.57 4.19 12.96
N VAL A 18 1.87 3.58 11.98
CA VAL A 18 1.65 4.17 10.65
C VAL A 18 0.96 5.53 10.77
N ARG A 19 -0.08 5.63 11.61
CA ARG A 19 -0.80 6.88 11.83
C ARG A 19 0.10 7.99 12.37
N ASP A 20 0.84 7.70 13.42
CA ASP A 20 1.64 8.70 14.14
C ASP A 20 2.92 9.10 13.40
N GLU A 21 3.60 8.13 12.78
CA GLU A 21 4.93 8.34 12.20
C GLU A 21 4.90 8.60 10.69
N ILE A 22 3.81 8.23 10.00
CA ILE A 22 3.69 8.39 8.53
C ILE A 22 2.50 9.27 8.17
N ALA A 23 1.27 8.88 8.54
CA ALA A 23 0.07 9.52 8.03
C ALA A 23 -0.11 10.95 8.56
N ASN A 24 0.04 11.16 9.86
CA ASN A 24 -0.09 12.48 10.49
C ASN A 24 1.03 13.44 10.05
N PRO A 25 2.33 13.07 10.05
CA PRO A 25 3.40 13.96 9.59
C PRO A 25 3.27 14.35 8.11
N LEU A 26 2.79 13.43 7.26
CA LEU A 26 2.57 13.70 5.85
C LEU A 26 1.21 14.34 5.57
N GLN A 27 0.31 14.42 6.55
CA GLN A 27 -1.06 14.92 6.40
C GLN A 27 -1.82 14.17 5.29
N ILE A 28 -1.75 12.84 5.33
CA ILE A 28 -2.40 11.95 4.36
C ILE A 28 -3.47 11.09 5.04
N GLU A 29 -4.43 10.65 4.25
CA GLU A 29 -5.46 9.70 4.67
C GLU A 29 -5.00 8.30 4.26
N PHE A 30 -4.27 7.65 5.16
CA PHE A 30 -3.80 6.28 4.97
C PHE A 30 -4.02 5.51 6.27
N TYR A 31 -4.85 4.48 6.21
CA TYR A 31 -5.31 3.75 7.38
C TYR A 31 -4.93 2.27 7.27
N ILE A 32 -4.31 1.76 8.33
CA ILE A 32 -4.29 0.33 8.66
C ILE A 32 -5.08 0.22 9.98
N GLY A 33 -6.25 -0.43 9.97
CA GLY A 33 -7.22 -0.28 11.04
C GLY A 33 -7.90 1.10 10.99
N LEU A 34 -8.91 1.22 10.15
CA LEU A 34 -9.73 2.40 9.94
C LEU A 34 -10.50 2.75 11.22
N PRO A 35 -10.43 4.00 11.74
CA PRO A 35 -11.31 4.45 12.81
C PRO A 35 -12.78 4.43 12.36
N SER A 36 -13.70 4.30 13.31
CA SER A 36 -15.14 4.26 13.01
C SER A 36 -15.70 5.55 12.40
N GLU A 37 -15.09 6.70 12.68
CA GLU A 37 -15.54 8.01 12.19
C GLU A 37 -15.52 8.15 10.65
N PRO A 38 -14.43 7.84 9.92
CA PRO A 38 -14.40 7.91 8.46
C PRO A 38 -15.08 6.76 7.72
N GLU A 39 -15.64 5.75 8.40
CA GLU A 39 -16.24 4.55 7.78
C GLU A 39 -17.23 4.89 6.66
N TYR A 40 -18.07 5.92 6.86
CA TYR A 40 -19.07 6.35 5.89
C TYR A 40 -18.49 6.89 4.56
N ARG A 41 -17.18 7.14 4.50
CA ARG A 41 -16.46 7.60 3.30
C ARG A 41 -15.78 6.48 2.53
N VAL A 42 -15.77 5.25 3.06
CA VAL A 42 -15.20 4.11 2.36
C VAL A 42 -16.10 3.76 1.18
N SER A 43 -15.52 3.78 -0.02
CA SER A 43 -16.23 3.33 -1.22
C SER A 43 -16.31 1.81 -1.20
N PRO A 44 -17.48 1.20 -1.39
CA PRO A 44 -17.58 -0.25 -1.58
C PRO A 44 -16.75 -0.70 -2.78
N ILE A 45 -16.14 -1.87 -2.66
CA ILE A 45 -15.53 -2.62 -3.75
C ILE A 45 -16.63 -3.32 -4.53
N GLU A 46 -16.81 -2.93 -5.78
CA GLU A 46 -17.69 -3.62 -6.71
C GLU A 46 -16.93 -4.80 -7.33
N THR A 47 -17.40 -6.02 -7.09
CA THR A 47 -16.87 -7.20 -7.76
C THR A 47 -17.76 -7.50 -8.96
N ARG A 48 -17.22 -7.54 -10.18
CA ARG A 48 -17.96 -8.08 -11.33
C ARG A 48 -17.59 -9.54 -11.54
N LEU A 49 -18.55 -10.44 -11.30
CA LEU A 49 -18.44 -11.81 -11.78
C LEU A 49 -18.81 -11.81 -13.26
N ASN A 50 -17.81 -11.93 -14.13
CA ASN A 50 -18.04 -12.09 -15.55
C ASN A 50 -18.95 -13.31 -15.81
N ASN A 51 -20.10 -13.08 -16.45
CA ASN A 51 -21.07 -14.05 -16.98
C ASN A 51 -22.13 -14.67 -16.03
N ILE A 52 -22.65 -13.96 -15.04
CA ILE A 52 -23.93 -14.37 -14.39
C ILE A 52 -24.85 -13.15 -14.23
N ASP A 53 -25.73 -12.93 -15.21
CA ASP A 53 -26.78 -11.89 -15.21
C ASP A 53 -27.93 -12.14 -14.19
N ILE A 54 -27.73 -13.01 -13.19
CA ILE A 54 -28.80 -13.52 -12.31
C ILE A 54 -28.64 -13.03 -10.86
N VAL A 55 -27.53 -12.37 -10.51
CA VAL A 55 -27.28 -11.85 -9.16
C VAL A 55 -27.30 -10.33 -9.18
N ASP A 56 -28.13 -9.75 -8.32
CA ASP A 56 -28.18 -8.30 -8.07
C ASP A 56 -26.77 -7.77 -7.74
N GLU A 57 -26.36 -6.68 -8.38
CA GLU A 57 -25.07 -6.00 -8.20
C GLU A 57 -24.83 -5.69 -6.70
N SER A 58 -25.90 -5.41 -5.94
CA SER A 58 -25.86 -5.21 -4.48
C SER A 58 -25.41 -6.43 -3.68
N VAL A 59 -25.66 -7.64 -4.16
CA VAL A 59 -25.27 -8.92 -3.54
C VAL A 59 -23.81 -9.24 -3.83
N ILE A 60 -23.32 -8.85 -5.02
CA ILE A 60 -21.93 -9.08 -5.42
C ILE A 60 -20.99 -8.06 -4.77
N SER A 61 -21.41 -6.81 -4.63
CA SER A 61 -20.76 -5.80 -3.79
C SER A 61 -20.60 -6.32 -2.35
N GLN A 62 -21.65 -6.87 -1.74
CA GLN A 62 -21.56 -7.44 -0.39
C GLN A 62 -20.72 -8.74 -0.28
N SER A 63 -20.29 -9.34 -1.40
CA SER A 63 -19.54 -10.59 -1.39
C SER A 63 -18.04 -10.41 -1.13
N SER A 64 -17.51 -9.19 -1.28
CA SER A 64 -16.12 -8.91 -0.95
C SER A 64 -15.96 -8.82 0.58
N PRO A 65 -15.07 -9.61 1.21
CA PRO A 65 -14.79 -9.46 2.63
C PRO A 65 -14.22 -8.07 2.96
N PHE A 66 -13.65 -7.39 1.96
CA PHE A 66 -13.15 -6.00 2.04
C PHE A 66 -14.24 -4.93 1.97
N ASN A 67 -15.52 -5.30 2.05
CA ASN A 67 -16.61 -4.37 2.30
C ASN A 67 -17.19 -4.52 3.73
N ASP A 68 -16.68 -5.47 4.53
CA ASP A 68 -17.06 -5.58 5.94
C ASP A 68 -16.30 -4.54 6.78
N TYR A 69 -17.02 -3.65 7.46
CA TYR A 69 -16.44 -2.65 8.36
C TYR A 69 -15.54 -3.26 9.44
N ARG A 70 -15.80 -4.52 9.83
CA ARG A 70 -14.95 -5.23 10.79
C ARG A 70 -13.60 -5.56 10.21
N LEU A 71 -13.54 -5.82 8.90
CA LEU A 71 -12.27 -5.99 8.21
C LEU A 71 -11.55 -4.64 8.15
N HIS A 72 -12.21 -3.56 7.73
CA HIS A 72 -11.62 -2.22 7.69
C HIS A 72 -11.00 -1.79 9.03
N GLN A 73 -11.64 -2.16 10.15
CA GLN A 73 -11.17 -1.84 11.50
C GLN A 73 -10.03 -2.75 11.97
N ALA A 74 -9.79 -3.89 11.30
CA ALA A 74 -8.72 -4.79 11.64
C ALA A 74 -7.36 -4.22 11.18
N GLU A 75 -6.29 -4.60 11.87
CA GLU A 75 -4.94 -4.27 11.42
C GLU A 75 -4.35 -5.44 10.65
N ILE A 76 -4.57 -5.45 9.33
CA ILE A 76 -3.98 -6.42 8.40
C ILE A 76 -3.04 -5.66 7.45
N PRO A 77 -1.77 -5.40 7.86
CA PRO A 77 -0.86 -4.54 7.11
C PRO A 77 -0.62 -4.95 5.66
N ALA A 78 -0.76 -6.24 5.35
CA ALA A 78 -0.49 -6.79 4.04
C ALA A 78 -1.65 -6.61 3.03
N ALA A 79 -2.85 -6.21 3.46
CA ALA A 79 -4.03 -6.26 2.59
C ALA A 79 -5.09 -5.20 2.86
N ASP A 80 -5.27 -4.76 4.10
CA ASP A 80 -6.42 -3.94 4.49
C ASP A 80 -6.09 -2.44 4.60
N GLY A 81 -5.19 -1.96 3.74
CA GLY A 81 -4.85 -0.55 3.68
C GLY A 81 -5.94 0.26 2.98
N ILE A 82 -6.54 1.22 3.67
CA ILE A 82 -7.56 2.12 3.10
C ILE A 82 -6.95 3.50 2.92
N THR A 83 -6.97 4.01 1.69
CA THR A 83 -6.41 5.32 1.32
C THR A 83 -7.11 5.90 0.08
N ASN A 84 -6.63 7.06 -0.39
CA ASN A 84 -7.07 7.66 -1.64
C ASN A 84 -5.87 8.02 -2.53
N ALA A 85 -6.15 8.26 -3.81
CA ALA A 85 -5.13 8.53 -4.83
C ALA A 85 -4.23 9.74 -4.48
N ARG A 86 -4.80 10.79 -3.88
CA ARG A 86 -4.05 11.99 -3.47
C ARG A 86 -3.06 11.67 -2.36
N SER A 87 -3.50 10.87 -1.38
CA SER A 87 -2.72 10.49 -0.21
C SER A 87 -1.55 9.58 -0.59
N ILE A 88 -1.79 8.57 -1.43
CA ILE A 88 -0.71 7.68 -1.88
C ILE A 88 0.28 8.40 -2.82
N ALA A 89 -0.20 9.30 -3.70
CA ALA A 89 0.68 10.13 -4.52
C ALA A 89 1.58 11.04 -3.68
N ARG A 90 1.02 11.64 -2.62
CA ARG A 90 1.79 12.46 -1.68
C ARG A 90 2.81 11.64 -0.90
N LEU A 91 2.45 10.42 -0.47
CA LEU A 91 3.39 9.49 0.17
C LEU A 91 4.58 9.20 -0.74
N TYR A 92 4.36 8.75 -1.97
CA TYR A 92 5.44 8.49 -2.93
C TYR A 92 6.27 9.73 -3.25
N ALA A 93 5.63 10.89 -3.46
CA ALA A 93 6.35 12.15 -3.68
C ALA A 93 7.27 12.51 -2.51
N SER A 94 6.86 12.21 -1.27
CA SER A 94 7.68 12.45 -0.08
C SER A 94 8.92 11.57 0.02
N LEU A 95 8.94 10.41 -0.67
CA LEU A 95 10.11 9.51 -0.66
C LEU A 95 11.25 10.06 -1.52
N ILE A 96 10.90 10.71 -2.63
CA ILE A 96 11.86 11.18 -3.64
C ILE A 96 12.34 12.62 -3.37
N GLY A 97 11.54 13.45 -2.70
CA GLY A 97 11.89 14.87 -2.51
C GLY A 97 11.07 15.60 -1.46
N ASP A 98 11.50 16.84 -1.20
CA ASP A 98 10.78 17.76 -0.33
C ASP A 98 9.43 18.17 -0.96
N LEU A 99 8.39 18.24 -0.14
CA LEU A 99 7.07 18.68 -0.55
C LEU A 99 6.87 20.18 -0.28
N GLU A 100 5.92 20.79 -0.99
CA GLU A 100 5.45 22.16 -0.74
C GLU A 100 6.59 23.21 -0.72
N HIS A 101 7.52 23.10 -1.67
CA HIS A 101 8.71 23.97 -1.76
C HIS A 101 9.59 23.93 -0.49
N GLY A 102 9.75 22.77 0.13
CA GLY A 102 10.64 22.58 1.27
C GLY A 102 9.98 22.76 2.64
N LYS A 103 8.67 23.05 2.69
CA LYS A 103 7.91 23.14 3.95
C LYS A 103 7.77 21.78 4.64
N HIS A 104 7.66 20.72 3.85
CA HIS A 104 7.68 19.35 4.33
C HIS A 104 8.92 18.66 3.77
N LYS A 105 9.83 18.23 4.65
CA LYS A 105 11.03 17.52 4.24
C LYS A 105 10.68 16.13 3.72
N ARG A 106 11.50 15.64 2.77
CA ARG A 106 11.47 14.24 2.32
C ARG A 106 11.43 13.29 3.51
N PHE A 107 10.63 12.24 3.38
CA PHE A 107 10.32 11.32 4.47
C PHE A 107 11.50 10.40 4.82
N LEU A 108 12.11 9.80 3.79
CA LEU A 108 13.34 9.01 3.93
C LEU A 108 14.51 9.83 3.42
N ASN A 109 15.68 9.78 4.07
CA ASN A 109 16.91 10.32 3.49
C ASN A 109 17.39 9.45 2.31
N GLU A 110 18.37 9.95 1.54
CA GLU A 110 18.78 9.30 0.29
C GLU A 110 19.43 7.93 0.52
N GLU A 111 20.20 7.79 1.59
CA GLU A 111 20.87 6.54 1.93
C GLU A 111 19.86 5.45 2.30
N VAL A 112 18.86 5.80 3.11
CA VAL A 112 17.78 4.90 3.52
C VAL A 112 16.91 4.53 2.31
N LEU A 113 16.59 5.48 1.43
CA LEU A 113 15.85 5.19 0.21
C LEU A 113 16.63 4.21 -0.67
N LYS A 114 17.92 4.46 -0.94
CA LYS A 114 18.78 3.57 -1.72
C LYS A 114 18.89 2.18 -1.12
N GLN A 115 18.95 2.06 0.21
CA GLN A 115 18.91 0.77 0.88
C GLN A 115 17.56 0.07 0.69
N ALA A 116 16.45 0.79 0.85
CA ALA A 116 15.11 0.22 0.73
C ALA A 116 14.82 -0.30 -0.69
N ILE A 117 15.31 0.38 -1.74
CA ILE A 117 15.06 0.00 -3.14
C ILE A 117 16.16 -0.90 -3.74
N LYS A 118 17.15 -1.31 -2.94
CA LYS A 118 18.17 -2.25 -3.41
C LYS A 118 17.56 -3.64 -3.55
N SER A 119 17.74 -4.28 -4.71
CA SER A 119 17.31 -5.68 -4.90
C SER A 119 17.92 -6.60 -3.86
N ASN A 120 17.07 -7.34 -3.17
CA ASN A 120 17.42 -8.46 -2.30
C ASN A 120 17.16 -9.81 -2.97
N THR A 121 16.67 -9.79 -4.21
CA THR A 121 16.42 -10.98 -5.02
C THR A 121 17.57 -11.23 -6.00
N PRO A 122 18.13 -12.44 -6.05
CA PRO A 122 18.99 -12.93 -7.13
C PRO A 122 18.45 -12.63 -8.54
N GLU A 123 19.37 -12.48 -9.49
CA GLU A 123 19.03 -12.20 -10.87
C GLU A 123 18.28 -13.39 -11.51
N ASN A 124 17.19 -13.09 -12.23
CA ASN A 124 16.31 -14.06 -12.89
C ASN A 124 15.65 -15.10 -11.96
N GLU A 125 15.61 -14.86 -10.65
CA GLU A 125 14.86 -15.73 -9.73
C GLU A 125 13.36 -15.67 -10.03
N ILE A 126 12.75 -16.84 -10.18
CA ILE A 126 11.32 -16.98 -10.40
C ILE A 126 10.61 -16.84 -9.05
N ASP A 127 9.75 -15.84 -8.94
CA ASP A 127 8.81 -15.78 -7.83
C ASP A 127 7.81 -16.93 -7.99
N ILE A 128 7.75 -17.83 -7.00
CA ILE A 128 6.91 -19.03 -7.07
C ILE A 128 5.40 -18.73 -6.97
N THR A 129 5.04 -17.52 -6.54
CA THR A 129 3.65 -17.06 -6.46
C THR A 129 3.20 -16.49 -7.80
N PHE A 130 4.02 -15.64 -8.42
CA PHE A 130 3.72 -15.01 -9.71
C PHE A 130 4.11 -15.86 -10.93
N GLY A 131 5.03 -16.81 -10.76
CA GLY A 131 5.54 -17.67 -11.83
C GLY A 131 6.47 -16.97 -12.83
N THR A 132 6.92 -15.76 -12.53
CA THR A 132 7.76 -14.92 -13.41
C THR A 132 9.01 -14.41 -12.67
N PRO A 133 10.08 -14.05 -13.40
CA PRO A 133 11.21 -13.35 -12.79
C PRO A 133 10.74 -12.05 -12.13
N THR A 134 10.97 -11.90 -10.83
CA THR A 134 10.53 -10.73 -10.06
C THR A 134 11.65 -10.28 -9.11
N LYS A 135 11.86 -8.98 -8.95
CA LYS A 135 12.86 -8.42 -8.02
C LYS A 135 12.16 -7.66 -6.89
N PHE A 136 12.60 -7.90 -5.67
CA PHE A 136 12.08 -7.22 -4.49
C PHE A 136 13.18 -6.43 -3.78
N GLY A 137 12.84 -5.20 -3.38
CA GLY A 137 13.58 -4.41 -2.40
C GLY A 137 13.17 -4.80 -0.98
N MET A 138 13.19 -3.84 -0.06
CA MET A 138 12.53 -3.98 1.24
C MET A 138 11.06 -3.58 1.05
N ASP A 139 10.19 -4.57 0.86
CA ASP A 139 8.72 -4.42 0.76
C ASP A 139 8.21 -3.78 -0.55
N VAL A 140 9.09 -3.50 -1.51
CA VAL A 140 8.74 -2.91 -2.81
C VAL A 140 9.09 -3.85 -3.96
N LEU A 141 8.25 -3.87 -4.99
CA LEU A 141 8.57 -4.48 -6.27
C LEU A 141 9.47 -3.52 -7.06
N LEU A 142 10.54 -4.08 -7.63
CA LEU A 142 11.52 -3.33 -8.42
C LEU A 142 11.37 -3.71 -9.89
N TYR A 143 11.34 -2.70 -10.76
CA TYR A 143 11.26 -2.93 -12.20
C TYR A 143 12.64 -3.21 -12.81
N ASP A 144 12.68 -4.15 -13.76
CA ASP A 144 13.82 -4.38 -14.65
C ASP A 144 13.33 -4.80 -16.04
N ASN A 145 13.69 -3.98 -17.06
CA ASN A 145 13.79 -4.17 -18.52
C ASN A 145 12.81 -5.06 -19.33
N MET A 146 11.85 -5.76 -18.75
CA MET A 146 10.97 -6.69 -19.47
C MET A 146 9.57 -6.11 -19.75
N ILE A 147 9.19 -4.97 -19.15
CA ILE A 147 7.92 -4.28 -19.41
C ILE A 147 8.13 -2.74 -19.42
N THR A 148 8.09 -2.15 -20.62
CA THR A 148 7.86 -0.72 -21.01
C THR A 148 8.56 0.46 -20.30
N SER A 149 9.28 1.26 -21.11
CA SER A 149 9.53 2.73 -21.10
C SER A 149 9.80 3.53 -19.81
N LEU A 150 9.87 2.93 -18.63
CA LEU A 150 10.20 3.62 -17.39
C LEU A 150 11.71 3.56 -17.12
N GLU A 151 12.27 4.63 -16.56
CA GLU A 151 13.70 4.74 -16.24
C GLU A 151 14.13 3.74 -15.15
N PHE A 152 15.44 3.50 -15.06
CA PHE A 152 16.06 2.74 -13.97
C PHE A 152 15.67 3.35 -12.60
N ASP A 153 15.51 2.52 -11.58
CA ASP A 153 15.18 2.88 -10.18
C ASP A 153 13.70 3.19 -9.85
N VAL A 154 12.75 2.82 -10.71
CA VAL A 154 11.33 2.84 -10.35
C VAL A 154 10.99 1.70 -9.38
N PHE A 155 10.35 2.06 -8.26
CA PHE A 155 9.85 1.12 -7.25
C PHE A 155 8.35 1.35 -7.03
N GLU A 156 7.62 0.28 -6.82
CA GLU A 156 6.18 0.34 -6.54
C GLU A 156 5.75 -0.71 -5.52
N HIS A 157 4.50 -0.60 -5.10
CA HIS A 157 3.73 -1.74 -4.63
C HIS A 157 2.38 -1.67 -5.31
N SER A 158 2.03 -2.72 -6.06
CA SER A 158 0.69 -2.86 -6.65
C SER A 158 -0.19 -3.65 -5.69
N GLY A 159 -1.42 -3.17 -5.49
CA GLY A 159 -2.48 -3.94 -4.84
C GLY A 159 -3.30 -4.68 -5.88
N ASN A 160 -3.96 -5.77 -5.51
CA ASN A 160 -4.99 -6.35 -6.37
C ASN A 160 -6.12 -5.34 -6.54
N VAL A 161 -6.18 -4.73 -7.72
CA VAL A 161 -7.32 -3.92 -8.13
C VAL A 161 -8.26 -4.84 -8.90
N ILE A 162 -9.44 -5.11 -8.35
CA ILE A 162 -10.53 -5.71 -9.13
C ILE A 162 -10.98 -4.62 -10.11
N HIS A 163 -10.50 -4.70 -11.35
CA HIS A 163 -10.81 -3.74 -12.40
C HIS A 163 -12.20 -3.98 -13.01
N TYR A 164 -12.82 -2.84 -13.38
CA TYR A 164 -14.20 -2.56 -13.78
C TYR A 164 -14.76 -3.31 -15.00
#